data_AF-A0A3B3QRP4-F1
#
_entry.id   AF-A0A3B3QRP4-F1
#
_cell.length_a   1.000
_cell.length_b   1.000
_cell.length_c   1.000
_cell.angle_alpha   90.00
_cell.angle_beta   90.00
_cell.angle_gamma   90.00
#
_symmetry.space_group_name_H-M   'P 1'
#
loop_
_entity.id
_entity.type
_entity.pdbx_description
1 polymer ?
#
loop_
_entity_poly.entity_id
_entity_poly.type
_entity_poly.pdbx_seq_one_letter_code
_entity_poly.pdbx_strand_id
1 'polypeptide(L)'
;MTLKSLYISSWVFFVFGLSQVLPMRTKCHLHGKLIERSHTLLSKAGGRFPPKCIGEMVQIPFPGSVFRSIKNTEQETGVKLAICETLNNIISLFGNGDLPEEYDSTMLDEFQHIIFRLVNETSRCTMDIKVKSEARIDIADRKKLLRQYFKKMAAVLQQKSFSFCAWEIVRKEIIHTLRFILDHASDSLFWLNRT
;
A
#
# COMPACT_ATOMS: atom_id res chain seq x y z
N MET A 1 2.59 -5.23 -79.74
CA MET A 1 3.87 -5.93 -79.47
C MET A 1 4.76 -4.91 -78.79
N THR A 2 5.18 -5.01 -77.54
CA THR A 2 5.63 -6.18 -76.79
C THR A 2 5.30 -6.04 -75.29
N LEU A 3 5.22 -7.20 -74.64
CA LEU A 3 4.76 -7.44 -73.29
C LEU A 3 5.95 -7.49 -72.31
N LYS A 4 5.74 -7.00 -71.08
CA LYS A 4 6.53 -7.19 -69.83
C LYS A 4 7.94 -6.58 -69.76
N SER A 5 8.06 -5.52 -68.96
CA SER A 5 9.22 -5.34 -68.08
C SER A 5 8.73 -5.45 -66.63
N LEU A 6 9.20 -6.49 -65.96
CA LEU A 6 8.93 -6.80 -64.56
C LEU A 6 9.99 -6.10 -63.71
N TYR A 7 9.54 -5.51 -62.59
CA TYR A 7 10.30 -5.35 -61.34
C TYR A 7 11.50 -4.38 -61.35
N ILE A 8 11.45 -3.38 -60.46
CA ILE A 8 12.45 -3.16 -59.38
C ILE A 8 12.15 -1.84 -58.66
N SER A 9 11.91 -1.99 -57.35
CA SER A 9 12.13 -1.05 -56.25
C SER A 9 11.68 0.41 -56.37
N SER A 10 10.71 0.80 -55.54
CA SER A 10 11.04 1.67 -54.40
C SER A 10 9.89 1.63 -53.40
N TRP A 11 9.87 0.57 -52.59
CA TRP A 11 9.14 0.62 -51.33
C TRP A 11 9.90 1.63 -50.46
N VAL A 12 9.42 2.87 -50.42
CA VAL A 12 9.75 3.79 -49.33
C VAL A 12 9.04 3.23 -48.10
N PHE A 13 9.65 2.19 -47.51
CA PHE A 13 9.33 1.76 -46.15
C PHE A 13 9.71 2.93 -45.25
N PHE A 14 8.70 3.70 -44.90
CA PHE A 14 8.77 4.70 -43.85
C PHE A 14 9.04 3.92 -42.56
N VAL A 15 10.32 3.71 -42.26
CA VAL A 15 10.77 3.21 -40.95
C VAL A 15 10.51 4.33 -39.97
N PHE A 16 9.27 4.45 -39.51
CA PHE A 16 8.99 5.07 -38.23
C PHE A 16 9.72 4.22 -37.20
N GLY A 17 10.91 4.66 -36.82
CA GLY A 17 11.61 4.16 -35.66
C GLY A 17 10.67 4.35 -34.48
N LEU A 18 9.98 3.29 -34.10
CA LEU A 18 9.39 3.16 -32.77
C LEU A 18 10.58 3.19 -31.82
N SER A 19 10.92 4.38 -31.34
CA SER A 19 11.67 4.53 -30.11
C SER A 19 10.85 3.79 -29.05
N GLN A 20 11.19 2.53 -28.81
CA GLN A 20 10.70 1.84 -27.65
C GLN A 20 11.28 2.59 -26.47
N VAL A 21 10.51 3.54 -25.95
CA VAL A 21 10.74 4.10 -24.63
C VAL A 21 10.58 2.91 -23.71
N LEU A 22 11.70 2.26 -23.39
CA LEU A 22 11.74 1.23 -22.36
C LEU A 22 11.08 1.88 -21.14
N PRO A 23 9.99 1.31 -20.59
CA PRO A 23 9.42 1.86 -19.38
C PRO A 23 10.55 1.92 -18.36
N MET A 24 10.87 3.13 -17.91
CA MET A 24 11.82 3.33 -16.82
C MET A 24 11.39 2.37 -15.71
N ARG A 25 12.25 1.41 -15.34
CA ARG A 25 12.05 0.63 -14.12
C ARG A 25 12.07 1.61 -12.96
N THR A 26 10.92 2.19 -12.62
CA THR A 26 10.82 3.05 -11.46
C THR A 26 10.99 2.14 -10.27
N LYS A 27 12.15 2.20 -9.58
CA LYS A 27 12.37 1.42 -8.36
C LYS A 27 11.28 1.81 -7.37
N CYS A 28 10.57 0.80 -6.88
CA CYS A 28 9.55 1.00 -5.86
C CYS A 28 10.20 1.40 -4.54
N HIS A 29 10.06 2.65 -4.12
CA HIS A 29 10.64 3.16 -2.89
C HIS A 29 9.55 3.38 -1.83
N LEU A 30 9.29 2.34 -1.03
CA LEU A 30 8.50 2.46 0.19
C LEU A 30 9.35 3.10 1.29
N HIS A 31 9.22 4.40 1.53
CA HIS A 31 10.04 5.14 2.48
C HIS A 31 9.75 4.73 3.94
N GLY A 32 10.64 3.94 4.55
CA GLY A 32 10.48 3.45 5.93
C GLY A 32 10.36 4.56 6.97
N LYS A 33 11.12 5.66 6.80
CA LYS A 33 11.04 6.85 7.66
C LYS A 33 9.65 7.50 7.65
N LEU A 34 8.97 7.49 6.50
CA LEU A 34 7.61 8.03 6.41
C LEU A 34 6.61 7.10 7.11
N ILE A 35 6.76 5.78 6.98
CA ILE A 35 5.94 4.80 7.70
C ILE A 35 6.12 4.94 9.22
N GLU A 36 7.36 5.11 9.69
CA GLU A 36 7.69 5.36 11.10
C GLU A 36 7.06 6.66 11.62
N ARG A 37 7.14 7.73 10.81
CA ARG A 37 6.50 9.02 11.13
C ARG A 37 4.98 8.86 11.20
N SER A 38 4.36 8.19 10.23
CA SER A 38 2.92 7.90 10.23
C SER A 38 2.48 7.12 11.46
N HIS A 39 3.22 6.06 11.85
CA HIS A 39 2.97 5.32 13.08
C HIS A 39 2.99 6.26 14.30
N THR A 40 4.01 7.10 14.40
CA THR A 40 4.19 8.01 15.54
C THR A 40 3.08 9.05 15.62
N LEU A 41 2.71 9.65 14.49
CA LEU A 41 1.62 10.63 14.41
C LEU A 41 0.30 10.02 14.84
N LEU A 42 -0.09 8.88 14.29
CA LEU A 42 -1.35 8.22 14.63
C LEU A 42 -1.38 7.75 16.10
N SER A 43 -0.24 7.30 16.63
CA SER A 43 -0.12 6.95 18.04
C SER A 43 -0.29 8.15 18.96
N LYS A 44 0.25 9.31 18.60
CA LYS A 44 0.17 10.53 19.41
C LYS A 44 -1.18 11.23 19.28
N ALA A 45 -1.79 11.22 18.10
CA ALA A 45 -3.06 11.89 17.82
C ALA A 45 -4.18 11.49 18.79
N GLY A 46 -4.37 10.18 19.02
CA GLY A 46 -5.34 9.67 20.02
C GLY A 46 -4.74 9.32 21.38
N GLY A 47 -3.42 9.47 21.55
CA GLY A 47 -2.72 9.14 22.80
C GLY A 47 -2.88 7.67 23.23
N ARG A 48 -2.94 7.45 24.55
CA ARG A 48 -3.12 6.12 25.17
C ARG A 48 -4.54 5.61 24.93
N PHE A 49 -4.68 4.30 24.77
CA PHE A 49 -6.00 3.67 24.60
C PHE A 49 -6.91 3.99 25.80
N PRO A 50 -8.09 4.59 25.59
CA PRO A 50 -8.97 5.04 26.66
C PRO A 50 -9.56 3.88 27.46
N PRO A 51 -9.49 3.91 28.81
CA PRO A 51 -10.09 2.86 29.65
C PRO A 51 -11.58 2.64 29.40
N LYS A 52 -12.32 3.71 29.09
CA LYS A 52 -13.75 3.65 28.75
C LYS A 52 -14.07 2.74 27.55
N CYS A 53 -13.10 2.52 26.65
CA CYS A 53 -13.27 1.71 25.45
C CYS A 53 -12.89 0.23 25.63
N ILE A 54 -12.35 -0.17 26.79
CA ILE A 54 -11.88 -1.53 27.05
C ILE A 54 -13.03 -2.55 26.96
N GLY A 55 -14.20 -2.21 27.52
CA GLY A 55 -15.38 -3.09 27.48
C GLY A 55 -15.96 -3.31 26.09
N GLU A 56 -15.54 -2.50 25.10
CA GLU A 56 -16.03 -2.54 23.73
C GLU A 56 -15.07 -3.22 22.74
N MET A 57 -13.92 -3.71 23.22
CA MET A 57 -12.88 -4.28 22.36
C MET A 57 -13.41 -5.45 21.52
N VAL A 58 -13.07 -5.41 20.23
CA VAL A 58 -13.37 -6.48 19.28
C VAL A 58 -12.04 -7.09 18.83
N GLN A 59 -11.95 -8.42 18.84
CA GLN A 59 -10.79 -9.11 18.28
C GLN A 59 -10.86 -9.06 16.75
N ILE A 60 -9.86 -8.41 16.13
CA ILE A 60 -9.67 -8.42 14.68
C ILE A 60 -8.44 -9.28 14.39
N PRO A 61 -8.58 -10.46 13.75
CA PRO A 61 -7.43 -11.30 13.45
C PRO A 61 -6.46 -10.60 12.50
N PHE A 62 -5.25 -10.33 12.99
CA PHE A 62 -4.21 -9.63 12.24
C PHE A 62 -3.57 -10.53 11.16
N PRO A 63 -3.50 -10.09 9.88
CA PRO A 63 -2.99 -10.89 8.77
C PRO A 63 -1.45 -10.83 8.66
N GLY A 64 -0.73 -11.13 9.75
CA GLY A 64 0.74 -10.94 9.79
C GLY A 64 1.56 -11.76 8.78
N SER A 65 0.99 -12.85 8.24
CA SER A 65 1.63 -13.61 7.14
C SER A 65 1.82 -12.78 5.87
N VAL A 66 0.98 -11.76 5.66
CA VAL A 66 1.00 -10.89 4.47
C VAL A 66 2.25 -10.01 4.38
N PHE A 67 2.94 -9.75 5.49
CA PHE A 67 4.13 -8.92 5.51
C PHE A 67 5.43 -9.72 5.66
N ARG A 68 5.34 -11.05 5.74
CA ARG A 68 6.52 -11.93 5.83
C ARG A 68 6.91 -12.46 4.45
N SER A 69 8.22 -12.51 4.21
CA SER A 69 8.83 -13.13 3.02
C SER A 69 9.62 -14.37 3.42
N ILE A 70 9.58 -15.41 2.59
CA ILE A 70 10.42 -16.61 2.68
C ILE A 70 11.55 -16.44 1.65
N LYS A 71 12.54 -15.59 1.95
CA LYS A 71 13.87 -15.43 1.30
C LYS A 71 14.00 -15.67 -0.22
N ASN A 72 12.95 -15.47 -1.01
CA ASN A 72 12.99 -15.52 -2.47
C ASN A 72 12.56 -14.17 -3.06
N THR A 73 13.12 -13.81 -4.20
CA THR A 73 12.97 -12.48 -4.83
C THR A 73 11.53 -12.21 -5.30
N GLU A 74 10.76 -13.27 -5.54
CA GLU A 74 9.36 -13.18 -5.98
C GLU A 74 8.42 -12.77 -4.84
N GLN A 75 8.58 -13.31 -3.62
CA GLN A 75 7.77 -12.92 -2.47
C GLN A 75 8.12 -11.52 -1.94
N GLU A 76 9.35 -11.04 -2.16
CA GLU A 76 9.73 -9.66 -1.83
C GLU A 76 8.85 -8.65 -2.59
N THR A 77 8.52 -8.95 -3.85
CA THR A 77 7.57 -8.15 -4.64
C THR A 77 6.16 -8.21 -4.06
N GLY A 78 5.71 -9.40 -3.63
CA GLY A 78 4.42 -9.59 -2.98
C GLY A 78 4.29 -8.79 -1.67
N VAL A 79 5.33 -8.77 -0.84
CA VAL A 79 5.37 -7.99 0.40
C VAL A 79 5.32 -6.49 0.12
N LYS A 80 6.10 -5.97 -0.84
CA LYS A 80 6.05 -4.55 -1.23
C LYS A 80 4.64 -4.16 -1.68
N LEU A 81 4.04 -4.94 -2.56
CA LEU A 81 2.66 -4.69 -3.03
C LEU A 81 1.63 -4.78 -1.90
N ALA A 82 1.82 -5.68 -0.95
CA ALA A 82 0.96 -5.78 0.22
C ALA A 82 1.06 -4.55 1.14
N ILE A 83 2.25 -3.97 1.30
CA ILE A 83 2.42 -2.70 2.02
C ILE A 83 1.69 -1.57 1.27
N CYS A 84 1.83 -1.47 -0.05
CA CYS A 84 1.10 -0.47 -0.86
C CYS A 84 -0.41 -0.61 -0.70
N GLU A 85 -0.92 -1.84 -0.81
CA GLU A 85 -2.34 -2.15 -0.63
C GLU A 85 -2.81 -1.78 0.78
N THR A 86 -2.00 -2.05 1.80
CA THR A 86 -2.31 -1.66 3.19
C THR A 86 -2.45 -0.14 3.33
N LEU A 87 -1.50 0.62 2.78
CA LEU A 87 -1.54 2.09 2.79
C LEU A 87 -2.76 2.64 2.04
N ASN A 88 -3.11 2.07 0.89
CA ASN A 88 -4.33 2.39 0.15
C ASN A 88 -5.60 2.15 0.99
N ASN A 89 -5.68 1.00 1.65
CA ASN A 89 -6.83 0.69 2.49
C ASN A 89 -6.92 1.61 3.72
N ILE A 90 -5.78 2.06 4.28
CA ILE A 90 -5.77 3.09 5.34
C ILE A 90 -6.38 4.39 4.81
N ILE A 91 -5.97 4.90 3.64
CA ILE A 91 -6.59 6.10 3.05
C ILE A 91 -8.09 5.93 2.91
N SER A 92 -8.53 4.81 2.34
CA SER A 92 -9.96 4.53 2.13
C SER A 92 -10.74 4.46 3.45
N LEU A 93 -10.11 4.03 4.54
CA LEU A 93 -10.77 3.92 5.83
C LEU A 93 -10.94 5.30 6.49
N PHE A 94 -9.92 6.16 6.39
CA PHE A 94 -9.93 7.50 6.96
C PHE A 94 -10.65 8.55 6.09
N GLY A 95 -10.86 8.28 4.81
CA GLY A 95 -11.44 9.25 3.86
C GLY A 95 -12.97 9.36 3.83
N ASN A 96 -13.71 8.55 4.61
CA ASN A 96 -15.16 8.39 4.47
C ASN A 96 -15.99 8.77 5.71
N GLY A 97 -15.42 9.41 6.74
CA GLY A 97 -16.20 9.77 7.92
C GLY A 97 -15.53 10.82 8.79
N ASP A 98 -16.34 11.42 9.66
CA ASP A 98 -15.86 12.33 10.70
C ASP A 98 -14.98 11.55 11.67
N LEU A 99 -13.71 11.98 11.78
CA LEU A 99 -12.78 11.44 12.74
C LEU A 99 -13.12 12.00 14.13
N PRO A 100 -12.76 11.30 15.22
CA PRO A 100 -13.11 11.78 16.54
C PRO A 100 -12.49 13.13 16.87
N GLU A 101 -13.29 14.04 17.44
CA GLU A 101 -12.86 15.37 17.86
C GLU A 101 -11.79 15.31 18.95
N GLU A 102 -11.72 14.22 19.71
CA GLU A 102 -10.70 14.03 20.74
C GLU A 102 -9.29 13.78 20.19
N TYR A 103 -9.14 13.52 18.89
CA TYR A 103 -7.83 13.35 18.26
C TYR A 103 -7.19 14.71 17.95
N ASP A 104 -5.87 14.82 18.08
CA ASP A 104 -5.13 15.99 17.61
C ASP A 104 -5.25 16.11 16.07
N SER A 105 -5.99 17.12 15.62
CA SER A 105 -6.30 17.35 14.21
C SER A 105 -5.05 17.65 13.37
N THR A 106 -4.06 18.35 13.94
CA THR A 106 -2.82 18.65 13.22
C THR A 106 -2.02 17.37 12.97
N MET A 107 -1.95 16.48 13.95
CA MET A 107 -1.27 15.19 13.79
C MET A 107 -2.02 14.25 12.84
N LEU A 108 -3.36 14.27 12.85
CA LEU A 108 -4.16 13.51 11.89
C LEU A 108 -3.97 14.00 10.47
N ASP A 109 -4.00 15.31 10.24
CA ASP A 109 -3.80 15.91 8.92
C ASP A 109 -2.40 15.56 8.39
N GLU A 110 -1.36 15.69 9.22
CA GLU A 110 -0.01 15.30 8.84
C GLU A 110 0.07 13.78 8.54
N PHE A 111 -0.59 12.95 9.36
CA PHE A 111 -0.66 11.50 9.14
C PHE A 111 -1.30 11.18 7.78
N GLN A 112 -2.48 11.73 7.49
CA GLN A 112 -3.19 11.52 6.24
C GLN A 112 -2.38 12.00 5.04
N HIS A 113 -1.74 13.17 5.15
CA HIS A 113 -0.87 13.71 4.10
C HIS A 113 0.31 12.78 3.81
N ILE A 114 1.00 12.27 4.83
CA ILE A 114 2.13 11.35 4.65
C ILE A 114 1.67 10.03 4.02
N ILE A 115 0.55 9.46 4.48
CA ILE A 115 0.01 8.22 3.90
C ILE A 115 -0.37 8.44 2.43
N PHE A 116 -1.04 9.55 2.11
CA PHE A 116 -1.39 9.93 0.75
C PHE A 116 -0.13 10.06 -0.14
N ARG A 117 0.90 10.73 0.36
CA ARG A 117 2.19 10.86 -0.32
C ARG A 117 2.84 9.49 -0.57
N LEU A 118 2.91 8.64 0.46
CA LEU A 118 3.45 7.29 0.34
C LEU A 118 2.70 6.50 -0.74
N VAL A 119 1.37 6.52 -0.75
CA VAL A 119 0.57 5.86 -1.78
C VAL A 119 0.82 6.43 -3.16
N ASN A 120 0.85 7.75 -3.32
CA ASN A 120 1.03 8.38 -4.63
C ASN A 120 2.41 8.08 -5.21
N GLU A 121 3.47 8.16 -4.39
CA GLU A 121 4.84 7.79 -4.79
C GLU A 121 4.94 6.30 -5.15
N THR A 122 4.22 5.43 -4.43
CA THR A 122 4.30 3.98 -4.58
C THR A 122 3.27 3.39 -5.56
N SER A 123 2.25 4.14 -5.97
CA SER A 123 1.23 3.73 -6.96
C SER A 123 1.86 3.33 -8.31
N ARG A 124 2.99 3.97 -8.62
CA ARG A 124 3.86 3.67 -9.77
C ARG A 124 4.42 2.24 -9.73
N CYS A 125 4.56 1.63 -8.55
CA CYS A 125 5.04 0.27 -8.40
C CYS A 125 4.09 -0.79 -8.95
N THR A 126 2.80 -0.48 -9.09
CA THR A 126 1.79 -1.45 -9.53
C THR A 126 1.77 -1.61 -11.05
N MET A 127 2.19 -0.58 -11.80
CA MET A 127 2.08 -0.54 -13.25
C MET A 127 3.26 -1.19 -13.98
N ASP A 128 4.44 -1.26 -13.35
CA ASP A 128 5.68 -1.67 -14.03
C ASP A 128 6.07 -3.15 -13.83
N ILE A 129 5.36 -3.93 -13.03
CA ILE A 129 5.80 -5.29 -12.67
C ILE A 129 5.17 -6.34 -13.60
N LYS A 130 5.95 -6.83 -14.56
CA LYS A 130 5.68 -8.11 -15.24
C LYS A 130 5.96 -9.26 -14.28
N VAL A 131 4.93 -9.74 -13.58
CA VAL A 131 5.03 -10.81 -12.58
C VAL A 131 4.78 -12.20 -13.22
N LYS A 132 5.56 -13.23 -12.83
CA LYS A 132 5.32 -14.64 -13.20
C LYS A 132 4.01 -15.20 -12.61
N SER A 133 3.56 -16.38 -13.05
CA SER A 133 2.32 -17.01 -12.56
C SER A 133 2.27 -17.19 -11.05
N GLU A 134 3.34 -17.69 -10.45
CA GLU A 134 3.39 -18.07 -9.02
C GLU A 134 3.32 -16.83 -8.13
N ALA A 135 4.09 -15.79 -8.48
CA ALA A 135 4.06 -14.51 -7.77
C ALA A 135 2.71 -13.77 -7.93
N ARG A 136 1.95 -14.00 -9.02
CA ARG A 136 0.57 -13.49 -9.12
C ARG A 136 -0.38 -14.13 -8.11
N ILE A 137 -0.22 -15.43 -7.83
CA ILE A 137 -1.03 -16.14 -6.83
C ILE A 137 -0.72 -15.60 -5.43
N ASP A 138 0.56 -15.48 -5.06
CA ASP A 138 0.98 -14.90 -3.77
C ASP A 138 0.42 -13.47 -3.57
N ILE A 139 0.52 -12.61 -4.60
CA ILE A 139 -0.04 -11.26 -4.55
C ILE A 139 -1.56 -11.30 -4.36
N ALA A 140 -2.28 -12.17 -5.07
CA ALA A 140 -3.73 -12.28 -4.97
C ALA A 140 -4.17 -12.75 -3.58
N ASP A 141 -3.48 -13.73 -3.00
CA ASP A 141 -3.76 -14.23 -1.66
C ASP A 141 -3.51 -13.16 -0.58
N ARG A 142 -2.37 -12.43 -0.68
CA ARG A 142 -2.07 -11.30 0.20
C ARG A 142 -3.16 -10.22 0.13
N LYS A 143 -3.57 -9.84 -1.09
CA LYS A 143 -4.66 -8.86 -1.31
C LYS A 143 -5.98 -9.33 -0.72
N LYS A 144 -6.33 -10.62 -0.87
CA LYS A 144 -7.55 -11.19 -0.30
C LYS A 144 -7.56 -11.10 1.22
N LEU A 145 -6.44 -11.45 1.88
CA LEU A 145 -6.30 -11.38 3.34
C LEU A 145 -6.40 -9.94 3.85
N LEU A 146 -5.72 -8.98 3.18
CA LEU A 146 -5.83 -7.56 3.53
C LEU A 146 -7.25 -7.04 3.39
N ARG A 147 -7.93 -7.36 2.27
CA ARG A 147 -9.33 -6.98 2.05
C ARG A 147 -10.23 -7.49 3.18
N GLN A 148 -10.05 -8.73 3.62
CA GLN A 148 -10.83 -9.28 4.73
C GLN A 148 -10.54 -8.55 6.05
N TYR A 149 -9.27 -8.26 6.34
CA TYR A 149 -8.86 -7.53 7.53
C TYR A 149 -9.44 -6.11 7.59
N PHE A 150 -9.31 -5.33 6.52
CA PHE A 150 -9.88 -3.98 6.46
C PHE A 150 -11.40 -3.96 6.42
N LYS A 151 -12.04 -4.97 5.80
CA LYS A 151 -13.51 -5.13 5.87
C LYS A 151 -13.98 -5.35 7.31
N LYS A 152 -13.23 -6.06 8.15
CA LYS A 152 -13.56 -6.22 9.57
C LYS A 152 -13.42 -4.91 10.34
N MET A 153 -12.38 -4.12 10.09
CA MET A 153 -12.25 -2.79 10.69
C MET A 153 -13.40 -1.85 10.28
N ALA A 154 -13.74 -1.81 8.99
CA ALA A 154 -14.89 -1.04 8.51
C ALA A 154 -16.21 -1.52 9.13
N ALA A 155 -16.40 -2.83 9.31
CA ALA A 155 -17.55 -3.38 10.00
C ALA A 155 -17.61 -2.97 11.48
N VAL A 156 -16.47 -2.91 12.18
CA VAL A 156 -16.41 -2.40 13.57
C VAL A 156 -16.86 -0.95 13.63
N LEU A 157 -16.39 -0.10 12.71
CA LEU A 157 -16.84 1.30 12.63
C LEU A 157 -18.37 1.38 12.41
N GLN A 158 -18.90 0.64 11.44
CA GLN A 158 -20.32 0.65 11.11
C GLN A 158 -21.21 0.11 12.26
N GLN A 159 -20.84 -1.04 12.85
CA GLN A 159 -21.62 -1.68 13.92
C GLN A 159 -21.65 -0.85 15.20
N LYS A 160 -20.65 0.00 15.41
CA LYS A 160 -20.53 0.89 16.57
C LYS A 160 -20.80 2.35 16.21
N SER A 161 -21.51 2.59 15.10
CA SER A 161 -21.97 3.91 14.65
C SER A 161 -20.87 4.98 14.63
N PHE A 162 -19.66 4.60 14.21
CA PHE A 162 -18.50 5.48 14.13
C PHE A 162 -18.15 6.18 15.45
N SER A 163 -18.53 5.59 16.59
CA SER A 163 -18.21 6.14 17.91
C SER A 163 -16.71 6.26 18.15
N PHE A 164 -16.34 7.13 19.08
CA PHE A 164 -14.95 7.31 19.52
C PHE A 164 -14.26 5.97 19.87
N CYS A 165 -14.94 5.07 20.59
CA CYS A 165 -14.36 3.77 20.94
C CYS A 165 -14.20 2.84 19.74
N ALA A 166 -15.06 2.94 18.71
CA ALA A 166 -14.88 2.22 17.45
C ALA A 166 -13.61 2.68 16.73
N TRP A 167 -13.39 3.99 16.67
CA TRP A 167 -12.19 4.58 16.09
C TRP A 167 -10.92 4.24 16.88
N GLU A 168 -10.98 4.16 18.21
CA GLU A 168 -9.84 3.73 19.02
C GLU A 168 -9.44 2.27 18.77
N ILE A 169 -10.42 1.38 18.55
CA ILE A 169 -10.16 -0.02 18.15
C ILE A 169 -9.45 -0.05 16.79
N VAL A 170 -9.96 0.68 15.80
CA VAL A 170 -9.36 0.76 14.46
C VAL A 170 -7.97 1.40 14.50
N ARG A 171 -7.81 2.49 15.25
CA ARG A 171 -6.53 3.19 15.41
C ARG A 171 -5.47 2.25 15.98
N LYS A 172 -5.82 1.45 17.00
CA LYS A 172 -4.95 0.43 17.59
C LYS A 172 -4.47 -0.60 16.56
N GLU A 173 -5.39 -1.12 15.73
CA GLU A 173 -5.06 -2.07 14.67
C GLU A 173 -4.14 -1.47 13.61
N ILE A 174 -4.33 -0.21 13.24
CA ILE A 174 -3.49 0.47 12.24
C ILE A 174 -2.10 0.79 12.80
N ILE A 175 -2.01 1.26 14.04
CA ILE A 175 -0.73 1.43 14.74
C ILE A 175 0.03 0.10 14.79
N HIS A 176 -0.66 -0.99 15.17
CA HIS A 176 -0.06 -2.32 15.19
C HIS A 176 0.43 -2.75 13.80
N THR A 177 -0.37 -2.49 12.76
CA THR A 177 -0.03 -2.83 11.37
C THR A 177 1.23 -2.09 10.90
N LEU A 178 1.30 -0.77 11.12
CA LEU A 178 2.46 0.05 10.73
C LEU A 178 3.72 -0.38 11.48
N ARG A 179 3.59 -0.66 12.79
CA ARG A 179 4.70 -1.20 13.59
C ARG A 179 5.17 -2.55 13.04
N PHE A 180 4.25 -3.46 12.76
CA PHE A 180 4.57 -4.79 12.27
C PHE A 180 5.33 -4.75 10.94
N ILE A 181 4.94 -3.84 10.03
CA ILE A 181 5.65 -3.60 8.76
C ILE A 181 7.10 -3.16 9.02
N LEU A 182 7.31 -2.19 9.93
CA LEU A 182 8.64 -1.71 10.29
C LEU A 182 9.53 -2.83 10.85
N ASP A 183 8.95 -3.71 11.67
CA ASP A 183 9.70 -4.77 12.35
C ASP A 183 9.97 -5.99 11.45
N HIS A 184 9.04 -6.36 10.57
CA HIS A 184 9.07 -7.65 9.85
C HIS A 184 9.25 -7.52 8.33
N ALA A 185 9.10 -6.32 7.77
CA ALA A 185 9.26 -6.05 6.35
C ALA A 185 10.30 -4.95 6.07
N SER A 186 11.19 -4.66 7.03
CA SER A 186 12.25 -3.63 6.90
C SER A 186 13.09 -3.79 5.64
N ASP A 187 13.41 -5.03 5.24
CA ASP A 187 14.19 -5.32 4.01
C ASP A 187 13.45 -4.91 2.73
N SER A 188 12.12 -4.80 2.79
CA SER A 188 11.28 -4.33 1.70
C SER A 188 11.12 -2.81 1.68
N LEU A 189 11.64 -2.09 2.70
CA LEU A 189 11.56 -0.64 2.84
C LEU A 189 12.85 0.05 2.39
N PHE A 190 12.67 1.25 1.86
CA PHE A 190 13.75 2.14 1.52
C PHE A 190 14.02 3.11 2.68
N TRP A 191 15.28 3.18 3.11
CA TRP A 191 15.74 4.03 4.21
C TRP A 191 16.73 5.06 3.67
N LEU A 192 16.35 6.34 3.63
CA LEU A 192 17.26 7.45 3.33
C LEU A 192 18.22 7.62 4.52
N ASN A 193 19.54 7.48 4.27
CA ASN A 193 20.68 7.45 5.21
C ASN A 193 21.01 6.08 5.81
N ARG A 194 21.63 5.21 5.00
CA ARG A 194 22.67 4.30 5.50
C ARG A 194 24.01 4.79 4.94
N THR A 195 24.52 5.87 5.52
CA THR A 195 25.90 6.36 5.42
C THR A 195 26.35 6.71 6.82
#